data_AF-A0A090WWU1-F1
#
_entry.id   AF-A0A090WWU1-F1
#
_cell.length_a   1.000
_cell.length_b   1.000
_cell.length_c   1.000
_cell.angle_alpha   90.00
_cell.angle_beta   90.00
_cell.angle_gamma   90.00
#
_symmetry.space_group_name_H-M   'P 1'
#
loop_
_entity.id
_entity.type
_entity.pdbx_description
1 polymer ?
#
loop_
_entity_poly.entity_id
_entity_poly.type
_entity_poly.pdbx_seq_one_letter_code
_entity_poly.pdbx_strand_id
1 'polypeptide(L)'
;MNILFVHPPEGNAFALFKAFDLINDVKIDFLSQEKGKKFSFVDKVKFKIKLPSDLYDYNKLLSSRDLSSIDVLFIVKGVMIYSKTLRKVKHNYPKLKLISFC
;
A
#
# COMPACT_ATOMS: atom_id res chain seq x y z
N MET A 1 -7.18 16.57 -0.23
CA MET A 1 -7.27 15.25 -0.90
C MET A 1 -6.33 14.29 -0.20
N ASN A 2 -6.83 13.15 0.26
CA ASN A 2 -6.05 12.17 1.02
C ASN A 2 -5.69 10.99 0.11
N ILE A 3 -4.39 10.74 -0.06
CA ILE A 3 -3.86 9.66 -0.90
C ILE A 3 -3.21 8.60 -0.02
N LEU A 4 -3.61 7.34 -0.18
CA LEU A 4 -2.93 6.20 0.44
C LEU A 4 -1.96 5.54 -0.55
N PHE A 5 -0.66 5.62 -0.25
CA PHE A 5 0.39 4.89 -0.96
C PHE A 5 0.54 3.48 -0.41
N VAL A 6 0.37 2.49 -1.27
CA VAL A 6 0.42 1.07 -0.87
C VAL A 6 1.85 0.51 -0.82
N HIS A 7 2.83 1.20 -1.40
CA HIS A 7 4.23 0.80 -1.42
C HIS A 7 5.10 1.80 -0.65
N PRO A 8 6.17 1.36 0.05
CA PRO A 8 7.14 2.26 0.65
C PRO A 8 7.77 3.19 -0.40
N PRO A 9 8.12 4.43 -0.03
CA PRO A 9 8.67 5.41 -0.96
C PRO A 9 10.15 5.11 -1.24
N GLU A 10 10.40 4.09 -2.05
CA GLU A 10 11.73 3.63 -2.45
C GLU A 10 11.89 3.69 -3.98
N GLY A 11 13.11 3.99 -4.46
CA GLY A 11 13.41 4.08 -5.89
C GLY A 11 12.51 5.09 -6.62
N ASN A 12 11.95 4.71 -7.77
CA ASN A 12 11.08 5.58 -8.57
C ASN A 12 9.78 5.98 -7.84
N ALA A 13 9.32 5.19 -6.86
CA ALA A 13 8.15 5.52 -6.05
C ALA A 13 8.39 6.76 -5.17
N PHE A 14 9.65 7.01 -4.77
CA PHE A 14 10.03 8.19 -3.99
C PHE A 14 9.89 9.49 -4.78
N ALA A 15 10.20 9.47 -6.08
CA ALA A 15 10.04 10.63 -6.95
C ALA A 15 8.56 11.01 -7.13
N LEU A 16 7.69 10.00 -7.31
CA LEU A 16 6.24 10.21 -7.36
C LEU A 16 5.71 10.77 -6.04
N PHE A 17 6.16 10.22 -4.91
CA PHE A 17 5.84 10.75 -3.59
C PHE A 17 6.20 12.24 -3.46
N LYS A 18 7.45 12.62 -3.79
CA LYS A 18 7.89 14.02 -3.73
C LYS A 18 7.03 14.93 -4.60
N ALA A 19 6.59 14.47 -5.76
CA ALA A 19 5.73 15.28 -6.62
C ALA A 19 4.36 15.58 -5.98
N PHE A 20 3.77 14.63 -5.24
CA PHE A 20 2.53 14.86 -4.52
C PHE A 20 2.71 15.69 -3.25
N ASP A 21 3.85 15.54 -2.56
CA ASP A 21 4.18 16.28 -1.33
C ASP A 21 4.33 17.80 -1.58
N LEU A 22 4.68 18.19 -2.81
CA LEU A 22 4.74 19.60 -3.23
C LEU A 22 3.35 20.26 -3.38
N ILE A 23 2.26 19.50 -3.30
CA ILE A 23 0.90 20.02 -3.46
C ILE A 23 0.27 20.21 -2.08
N ASN A 24 0.12 21.46 -1.65
CA ASN A 24 -0.33 21.84 -0.29
C ASN A 24 -1.68 21.22 0.15
N ASP A 25 -2.56 20.91 -0.79
CA ASP A 25 -3.88 20.33 -0.51
C ASP A 25 -3.91 18.79 -0.54
N VAL A 26 -2.75 18.15 -0.70
CA VAL A 26 -2.60 16.69 -0.73
C VAL A 26 -2.00 16.20 0.57
N LYS A 27 -2.72 15.33 1.27
CA LYS A 27 -2.19 14.58 2.41
C LYS A 27 -1.85 13.17 1.97
N ILE A 28 -0.64 12.72 2.28
CA ILE A 28 -0.14 11.42 1.86
C ILE A 28 0.02 10.52 3.08
N ASP A 29 -0.70 9.41 3.06
CA ASP A 29 -0.55 8.32 4.01
C ASP A 29 0.18 7.15 3.36
N PHE A 30 0.98 6.45 4.14
CA PHE A 30 1.62 5.20 3.71
C PHE A 30 0.90 4.00 4.32
N LEU A 31 0.80 2.93 3.53
CA LEU A 31 0.53 1.60 4.03
C LEU A 31 1.82 1.04 4.65
N SER A 32 2.22 1.61 5.78
CA SER A 32 3.36 1.10 6.54
C SER A 32 3.00 -0.26 7.13
N GLN A 33 3.83 -1.29 6.90
CA GLN A 33 3.99 -2.31 7.93
C GLN A 33 4.58 -1.57 9.14
N GLU A 34 3.99 -1.76 10.32
CA GLU A 34 4.32 -1.04 11.55
C GLU A 34 5.83 -0.74 11.73
N LYS A 35 6.17 0.53 12.00
CA LYS A 35 7.47 0.86 12.60
C LYS A 35 7.60 0.07 13.91
N GLY A 36 8.49 -0.93 13.94
CA GLY A 36 8.86 -1.63 15.18
C GLY A 36 8.76 -3.16 15.17
N LYS A 37 8.35 -3.80 14.07
CA LYS A 37 8.28 -5.27 14.02
C LYS A 37 9.69 -5.88 13.97
N LYS A 38 10.16 -6.46 15.09
CA LYS A 38 11.34 -7.33 15.09
C LYS A 38 11.05 -8.52 14.18
N PHE A 39 11.81 -8.66 13.09
CA PHE A 39 11.72 -9.79 12.17
C PHE A 39 11.77 -11.11 12.94
N SER A 40 10.69 -11.88 12.88
CA SER A 40 10.62 -13.20 13.51
C SER A 40 11.52 -14.19 12.75
N PHE A 41 11.85 -15.32 13.39
CA PHE A 41 12.59 -16.41 12.72
C PHE A 41 11.88 -16.87 11.44
N VAL A 42 10.54 -16.85 11.44
CA VAL A 42 9.71 -17.19 10.27
C VAL A 42 9.90 -16.19 9.13
N ASP A 43 10.05 -14.90 9.43
CA ASP A 43 10.27 -13.86 8.41
C ASP A 43 11.65 -13.98 7.77
N LYS A 44 12.67 -14.36 8.55
CA LYS A 44 14.02 -14.68 8.06
C LYS A 44 14.02 -15.92 7.15
N VAL A 45 13.25 -16.94 7.51
CA VAL A 45 13.09 -18.15 6.69
C VAL A 45 12.37 -17.80 5.38
N LYS A 46 11.24 -17.07 5.42
CA LYS A 46 10.50 -16.60 4.23
C LYS A 46 11.37 -15.80 3.27
N PHE A 47 12.19 -14.88 3.82
CA PHE A 47 13.17 -14.11 3.05
C PHE A 47 14.20 -15.01 2.35
N LYS A 48 14.73 -16.01 3.07
CA LYS A 48 15.72 -16.97 2.53
C LYS A 48 15.17 -17.85 1.41
N ILE A 49 13.86 -18.12 1.41
CA ILE A 49 13.20 -18.94 0.38
C ILE A 49 12.49 -18.11 -0.71
N LYS A 50 12.67 -16.77 -0.74
CA LYS A 50 11.97 -15.85 -1.67
C LYS A 50 10.44 -15.97 -1.64
N LEU A 51 9.86 -16.46 -0.54
CA LEU A 51 8.41 -16.37 -0.35
C LEU A 51 8.11 -14.91 0.01
N PRO A 52 7.32 -14.16 -0.77
CA PRO A 52 7.14 -12.74 -0.51
C PRO A 52 6.25 -12.62 0.74
N SER A 53 6.88 -12.46 1.90
CA SER A 53 6.23 -12.10 3.17
C SER A 53 5.30 -10.90 2.95
N ASP A 54 5.75 -10.00 2.09
CA ASP A 54 5.17 -8.71 1.80
C ASP A 54 3.80 -8.78 1.11
N LEU A 55 3.58 -9.74 0.19
CA LEU A 55 2.32 -9.86 -0.56
C LEU A 55 1.13 -10.07 0.38
N TYR A 56 1.21 -11.08 1.24
CA TYR A 56 0.12 -11.42 2.14
C TYR A 56 -0.13 -10.29 3.14
N ASP A 57 0.93 -9.69 3.68
CA ASP A 57 0.83 -8.65 4.70
C ASP A 57 0.27 -7.33 4.14
N TYR A 58 0.65 -6.91 2.93
CA TYR A 58 0.04 -5.73 2.28
C TYR A 58 -1.44 -5.94 1.98
N ASN A 59 -1.82 -7.13 1.50
CA ASN A 59 -3.23 -7.44 1.25
C ASN A 59 -4.05 -7.51 2.54
N LYS A 60 -3.48 -8.06 3.61
CA LYS A 60 -4.11 -8.11 4.94
C LYS A 60 -4.29 -6.69 5.50
N LEU A 61 -3.22 -5.88 5.52
CA LEU A 61 -3.25 -4.50 6.00
C LEU A 61 -4.25 -3.65 5.22
N LEU A 62 -4.22 -3.74 3.88
CA LEU A 62 -5.15 -3.00 3.03
C LEU A 62 -6.61 -3.44 3.24
N SER A 63 -6.84 -4.72 3.50
CA SER A 63 -8.19 -5.25 3.78
C SER A 63 -8.73 -4.89 5.15
N SER A 64 -7.86 -4.63 6.13
CA SER A 64 -8.23 -4.33 7.52
C SER A 64 -8.24 -2.84 7.85
N ARG A 65 -7.58 -2.01 7.04
CA ARG A 65 -7.53 -0.57 7.25
C ARG A 65 -8.85 0.09 6.87
N ASP A 66 -9.32 1.02 7.69
CA ASP A 66 -10.42 1.89 7.30
C ASP A 66 -9.94 2.92 6.27
N LEU A 67 -10.61 2.95 5.12
CA LEU A 67 -10.30 3.83 3.99
C LEU A 67 -11.36 4.93 3.79
N SER A 68 -12.27 5.11 4.75
CA SER A 68 -13.37 6.09 4.65
C SER A 68 -12.89 7.53 4.44
N SER A 69 -11.72 7.87 4.97
CA SER A 69 -11.09 9.19 4.82
C SER A 69 -10.15 9.30 3.60
N ILE A 70 -9.96 8.22 2.84
CA ILE A 70 -9.03 8.18 1.71
C ILE A 70 -9.78 8.45 0.40
N ASP A 71 -9.30 9.41 -0.38
CA ASP A 71 -9.88 9.77 -1.68
C ASP A 71 -9.28 8.91 -2.81
N VAL A 72 -7.97 8.65 -2.74
CA VAL A 72 -7.20 7.94 -3.77
C VAL A 72 -6.36 6.83 -3.15
N LEU A 73 -6.49 5.62 -3.66
CA LEU A 73 -5.58 4.51 -3.38
C LEU A 73 -4.58 4.38 -4.53
N PHE A 74 -3.31 4.63 -4.23
CA PHE A 74 -2.24 4.68 -5.23
C PHE A 74 -1.27 3.49 -5.04
N ILE A 75 -1.19 2.65 -6.07
CA ILE A 75 -0.43 1.38 -6.04
C ILE A 75 0.64 1.45 -7.12
N VAL A 76 1.92 1.49 -6.71
CA VAL A 76 3.06 1.59 -7.63
C VAL A 76 3.50 0.24 -8.19
N LYS A 77 3.29 -0.86 -7.44
CA LYS A 77 3.53 -2.24 -7.89
C LYS A 77 2.26 -3.05 -7.75
N GLY A 78 1.39 -2.98 -8.74
CA GLY A 78 0.06 -3.62 -8.77
C GLY A 78 0.11 -5.12 -8.50
N VAL A 79 1.19 -5.79 -8.95
CA VAL A 79 1.46 -7.22 -8.68
C VAL A 79 1.50 -7.58 -7.20
N MET A 80 1.68 -6.59 -6.30
CA MET A 80 1.72 -6.78 -4.86
C MET A 80 0.32 -6.88 -4.21
N ILE A 81 -0.75 -6.60 -4.93
CA ILE A 81 -2.12 -6.59 -4.40
C ILE A 81 -3.00 -7.55 -5.19
N TYR A 82 -3.64 -8.49 -4.50
CA TYR A 82 -4.54 -9.44 -5.11
C TYR A 82 -5.75 -8.72 -5.70
N SER A 83 -6.17 -9.14 -6.90
CA SER A 83 -7.37 -8.61 -7.55
C SER A 83 -8.63 -8.76 -6.67
N LYS A 84 -8.72 -9.82 -5.86
CA LYS A 84 -9.80 -10.02 -4.90
C LYS A 84 -9.81 -8.93 -3.81
N THR A 85 -8.64 -8.53 -3.32
CA THR A 85 -8.49 -7.44 -2.35
C THR A 85 -8.95 -6.12 -2.96
N LEU A 86 -8.51 -5.80 -4.18
CA LEU A 86 -8.93 -4.58 -4.89
C LEU A 86 -10.44 -4.54 -5.12
N ARG A 87 -11.04 -5.65 -5.55
CA ARG A 87 -12.50 -5.75 -5.73
C ARG A 87 -13.24 -5.51 -4.42
N LYS A 88 -12.77 -6.11 -3.32
CA LYS A 88 -13.36 -5.92 -1.98
C LYS A 88 -13.26 -4.45 -1.53
N VAL A 89 -12.08 -3.84 -1.68
CA VAL A 89 -11.86 -2.43 -1.37
C VAL A 89 -12.80 -1.54 -2.18
N LYS A 90 -12.91 -1.76 -3.49
CA LYS A 90 -13.77 -0.94 -4.35
C LYS A 90 -15.26 -1.14 -4.06
N HIS A 91 -15.66 -2.33 -3.67
CA HIS A 91 -17.02 -2.63 -3.23
C HIS A 91 -17.38 -1.90 -1.93
N ASN A 92 -16.50 -1.95 -0.94
CA ASN A 92 -16.71 -1.30 0.37
C ASN A 92 -16.57 0.23 0.29
N TYR A 93 -15.72 0.72 -0.61
CA TYR A 93 -15.40 2.14 -0.78
C TYR A 93 -15.62 2.56 -2.25
N PRO A 94 -16.88 2.68 -2.71
CA PRO A 94 -17.18 2.93 -4.12
C PRO A 94 -16.68 4.28 -4.62
N LYS A 95 -16.59 5.29 -3.74
CA LYS A 95 -16.11 6.65 -4.08
C LYS A 95 -14.58 6.75 -4.17
N LEU A 96 -13.84 5.78 -3.64
CA LEU A 96 -12.38 5.74 -3.67
C LEU A 96 -11.87 5.58 -5.11
N LYS A 97 -10.98 6.47 -5.54
CA LYS A 97 -10.30 6.35 -6.84
C LYS A 97 -9.13 5.38 -6.71
N LEU A 98 -9.09 4.37 -7.56
CA LEU A 98 -8.01 3.38 -7.59
C LEU A 98 -7.08 3.70 -8.76
N ILE A 99 -5.80 3.94 -8.48
CA ILE A 99 -4.76 4.11 -9.49
C ILE A 99 -3.70 3.05 -9.21
N SER A 100 -3.49 2.14 -10.18
CA SER A 100 -2.55 1.03 -10.04
C SER A 100 -1.65 0.96 -11.27
N PHE A 101 -0.34 1.01 -11.04
CA PHE A 101 0.68 0.75 -12.04
C PHE A 101 1.19 -0.69 -11.85
N CYS A 102 1.24 -1.47 -12.92
CA CYS A 102 1.75 -2.84 -12.92
C CYS A 102 3.19 -2.88 -13.41
#